data_AF-T1IJ18-F1
#
_entry.id   AF-T1IJ18-F1
#
_cell.length_a   1.000
_cell.length_b   1.000
_cell.length_c   1.000
_cell.angle_alpha   90.00
_cell.angle_beta   90.00
_cell.angle_gamma   90.00
#
_symmetry.space_group_name_H-M   'P 1'
#
loop_
_entity.id
_entity.type
_entity.pdbx_description
1 polymer ?
#
loop_
_entity_poly.entity_id
_entity_poly.type
_entity_poly.pdbx_seq_one_letter_code
_entity_poly.pdbx_strand_id
1 'polypeptide(L)'
;MSKLDSAKTTAGNDMIKIMQTVFPLVTQIQMEVIQAFGFTADGEGAIQFAQAIRAYEKDDPEIAKLNAEVRAYFIPQMAPQLPTPLSPTSAS
;
A
#
# COMPACT_ATOMS: atom_id res chain seq x y z
N MET A 1 18.53 -4.71 -0.17
CA MET A 1 17.22 -4.83 0.50
C MET A 1 16.75 -3.45 0.86
N SER A 2 15.58 -3.04 0.37
CA SER A 2 15.02 -1.72 0.68
C SER A 2 14.49 -1.69 2.11
N LYS A 3 14.47 -0.52 2.76
CA LYS A 3 13.84 -0.34 4.09
C LYS A 3 12.39 -0.85 4.11
N LEU A 4 11.72 -0.78 2.96
CA LEU A 4 10.36 -1.27 2.76
C LEU A 4 10.27 -2.81 2.85
N ASP A 5 11.26 -3.54 2.33
CA ASP A 5 11.30 -5.01 2.39
C ASP A 5 11.51 -5.51 3.81
N SER A 6 12.38 -4.82 4.57
CA SER A 6 12.62 -5.12 5.99
C SER A 6 11.40 -4.85 6.86
N ALA A 7 10.67 -3.75 6.60
CA ALA A 7 9.43 -3.43 7.30
C ALA A 7 8.32 -4.45 7.00
N LYS A 8 8.14 -4.85 5.73
CA LYS A 8 7.20 -5.91 5.31
C LYS A 8 7.51 -7.26 5.98
N THR A 9 8.80 -7.64 6.05
CA THR A 9 9.24 -8.89 6.69
C THR A 9 8.97 -8.90 8.20
N THR A 10 9.12 -7.74 8.85
CA THR A 10 8.98 -7.58 10.32
C THR A 10 7.52 -7.49 10.78
N ALA A 11 6.62 -7.04 9.90
CA ALA A 11 5.21 -6.85 10.20
C ALA A 11 4.38 -8.15 10.08
N GLY A 12 4.78 -9.11 9.24
CA GLY A 12 4.04 -10.36 9.05
C GLY A 12 2.59 -10.11 8.61
N ASN A 13 1.64 -10.91 9.13
CA ASN A 13 0.19 -10.77 8.90
C ASN A 13 -0.52 -9.86 9.93
N ASP A 14 0.25 -9.16 10.77
CA ASP A 14 -0.28 -8.38 11.90
C ASP A 14 -0.65 -6.96 11.44
N MET A 15 -1.95 -6.79 11.23
CA MET A 15 -2.58 -5.63 10.58
C MET A 15 -2.21 -4.29 11.24
N ILE A 16 -2.13 -4.28 12.57
CA ILE A 16 -1.79 -3.08 13.35
C ILE A 16 -0.32 -2.72 13.13
N LYS A 17 0.56 -3.72 13.02
CA LYS A 17 2.00 -3.52 12.86
C LYS A 17 2.34 -3.00 11.47
N ILE A 18 1.65 -3.46 10.42
CA ILE A 18 1.76 -2.88 9.07
C ILE A 18 1.33 -1.41 9.07
N MET A 19 0.19 -1.09 9.69
CA MET A 19 -0.30 0.29 9.78
C MET A 19 0.60 1.20 10.62
N GLN A 20 1.29 0.66 11.64
CA GLN A 20 2.19 1.45 12.50
C GLN A 20 3.61 1.59 11.95
N THR A 21 4.05 0.73 11.02
CA THR A 21 5.45 0.72 10.55
C THR A 21 5.58 0.97 9.05
N VAL A 22 4.77 0.30 8.23
CA VAL A 22 4.86 0.37 6.77
C VAL A 22 4.12 1.60 6.25
N PHE A 23 2.89 1.84 6.72
CA PHE A 23 2.07 2.94 6.23
C PHE A 23 2.74 4.32 6.40
N PRO A 24 3.27 4.71 7.58
CA PRO A 24 3.91 6.02 7.74
C PRO A 24 5.15 6.19 6.85
N LEU A 25 5.92 5.11 6.65
CA LEU A 25 7.09 5.12 5.78
C LEU A 25 6.71 5.31 4.30
N VAL A 26 5.68 4.58 3.84
CA VAL A 26 5.20 4.72 2.45
C VAL A 26 4.61 6.11 2.23
N THR A 27 3.84 6.65 3.19
CA THR A 27 3.31 8.01 3.12
C THR A 27 4.44 9.04 3.07
N GLN A 28 5.47 8.90 3.90
CA GLN A 28 6.63 9.81 3.88
C GLN A 28 7.32 9.80 2.51
N ILE A 29 7.60 8.62 1.96
CA ILE A 29 8.22 8.47 0.63
C ILE A 29 7.32 9.10 -0.44
N GLN A 30 6.00 8.87 -0.38
CA GLN A 30 5.06 9.49 -1.32
C GLN A 30 5.14 11.01 -1.24
N MET A 31 5.17 11.61 -0.04
CA MET A 31 5.24 13.06 0.13
C MET A 31 6.53 13.64 -0.47
N GLU A 32 7.67 12.99 -0.25
CA GLU A 32 8.96 13.39 -0.82
C GLU A 32 8.96 13.33 -2.36
N VAL A 33 8.35 12.28 -2.93
CA VAL A 33 8.26 12.11 -4.38
C VAL A 33 7.35 13.16 -5.01
N ILE A 34 6.12 13.35 -4.50
CA ILE A 34 5.17 14.28 -5.12
C ILE A 34 5.66 15.74 -5.04
N GLN A 35 6.44 16.08 -4.01
CA GLN A 35 7.05 17.40 -3.89
C GLN A 35 8.00 17.71 -5.05
N ALA A 36 8.74 16.71 -5.55
CA ALA A 36 9.62 16.87 -6.70
C ALA A 36 8.87 17.19 -8.00
N PHE A 37 7.56 16.90 -8.05
CA PHE A 37 6.68 17.20 -9.18
C PHE A 37 5.84 18.47 -8.97
N GLY A 38 6.12 19.25 -7.93
CA GLY A 38 5.47 20.54 -7.67
C GLY A 38 4.18 20.47 -6.84
N PHE A 39 3.85 19.31 -6.27
CA PHE A 39 2.75 19.17 -5.32
C PHE A 39 3.19 19.55 -3.90
N THR A 40 2.25 19.89 -3.03
CA THR A 40 2.53 20.08 -1.60
C THR A 40 2.80 18.74 -0.92
N ALA A 41 3.73 18.72 0.03
CA ALA A 41 4.10 17.54 0.81
C ALA A 41 3.11 17.31 1.97
N ASP A 42 1.82 17.32 1.67
CA ASP A 42 0.72 17.17 2.63
C ASP A 42 -0.43 16.35 2.03
N GLY A 43 -1.50 16.17 2.82
CA GLY A 43 -2.67 15.40 2.39
C GLY A 43 -3.38 16.01 1.17
N GLU A 44 -3.37 17.33 1.01
CA GLU A 44 -3.99 18.00 -0.13
C GLU A 44 -3.20 17.72 -1.42
N GLY A 45 -1.87 17.86 -1.37
CA GLY A 45 -1.00 17.54 -2.50
C GLY A 45 -1.07 16.07 -2.89
N ALA A 46 -1.21 15.17 -1.91
CA ALA A 46 -1.44 13.75 -2.16
C ALA A 46 -2.75 13.48 -2.94
N ILE A 47 -3.82 14.18 -2.58
CA ILE A 47 -5.12 14.07 -3.26
C ILE A 47 -5.03 14.61 -4.69
N GLN A 48 -4.42 15.78 -4.88
CA GLN A 48 -4.23 16.39 -6.20
C GLN A 48 -3.36 15.50 -7.11
N PHE A 49 -2.28 14.95 -6.57
CA PHE A 49 -1.43 14.00 -7.28
C PHE A 49 -2.22 12.75 -7.71
N ALA A 50 -3.02 12.16 -6.82
CA ALA A 50 -3.84 11.01 -7.14
C ALA A 50 -4.90 11.31 -8.23
N GLN A 51 -5.47 12.51 -8.23
CA GLN A 51 -6.38 12.96 -9.29
C GLN A 51 -5.67 13.12 -10.64
N ALA A 52 -4.45 13.66 -10.64
CA ALA A 52 -3.65 13.80 -11.85
C ALA A 52 -3.31 12.43 -12.47
N ILE A 53 -2.85 11.48 -11.65
CA ILE A 53 -2.58 10.10 -12.10
C ILE A 53 -3.85 9.45 -12.68
N ARG A 54 -5.02 9.66 -12.06
CA ARG A 54 -6.31 9.17 -12.58
C ARG A 54 -6.72 9.79 -13.93
N ALA A 55 -6.27 11.00 -14.22
CA ALA A 55 -6.48 11.60 -15.54
C ALA A 55 -5.57 10.92 -16.57
N TYR A 56 -4.29 10.75 -16.25
CA TYR A 56 -3.30 10.19 -17.16
C TYR A 56 -3.48 8.68 -17.43
N GLU A 57 -3.90 7.90 -16.44
CA GLU A 57 -4.06 6.43 -16.60
C GLU A 57 -5.15 6.04 -17.60
N LYS A 58 -6.05 6.97 -17.97
CA LYS A 58 -7.07 6.74 -19.00
C LYS A 58 -6.47 6.65 -20.40
N ASP A 59 -5.41 7.41 -20.62
CA ASP A 59 -4.78 7.58 -21.93
C ASP A 59 -3.44 6.84 -22.01
N ASP A 60 -2.85 6.47 -20.86
CA ASP A 60 -1.56 5.79 -20.77
C ASP A 60 -1.65 4.50 -19.93
N PRO A 61 -1.54 3.31 -20.56
CA PRO A 61 -1.60 2.02 -19.86
C PRO A 61 -0.38 1.75 -18.97
N GLU A 62 0.77 2.37 -19.22
CA GLU A 62 1.95 2.26 -18.35
C GLU A 62 1.71 3.00 -17.03
N ILE A 63 1.12 4.19 -17.10
CA ILE A 63 0.72 4.94 -15.90
C ILE A 63 -0.34 4.16 -15.10
N ALA A 64 -1.30 3.51 -15.77
CA ALA A 64 -2.29 2.65 -15.11
C ALA A 64 -1.63 1.48 -14.36
N LYS A 65 -0.65 0.82 -14.98
CA LYS A 65 0.10 -0.27 -14.36
C LYS A 65 0.89 0.22 -13.14
N LEU A 66 1.63 1.33 -13.29
CA LEU A 66 2.43 1.90 -12.20
C LEU A 66 1.55 2.36 -11.03
N ASN A 67 0.40 2.98 -11.32
CA ASN A 67 -0.57 3.36 -10.29
C ASN A 67 -1.09 2.14 -9.52
N ALA A 68 -1.39 1.04 -10.22
CA ALA A 68 -1.80 -0.21 -9.56
C ALA A 68 -0.71 -0.77 -8.64
N GLU A 69 0.56 -0.75 -9.06
CA GLU A 69 1.70 -1.17 -8.23
C GLU A 69 1.84 -0.29 -6.98
N VAL A 70 1.74 1.04 -7.12
CA VAL A 70 1.80 1.97 -5.98
C VAL A 70 0.65 1.71 -5.00
N ARG A 71 -0.58 1.53 -5.50
CA ARG A 71 -1.75 1.25 -4.65
C ARG A 71 -1.62 -0.06 -3.88
N ALA A 72 -0.92 -1.06 -4.40
CA ALA A 72 -0.67 -2.32 -3.71
C ALA A 72 0.24 -2.19 -2.46
N TYR A 73 0.93 -1.06 -2.27
CA TYR A 73 1.64 -0.76 -1.02
C TYR A 73 0.72 -0.17 0.06
N PHE A 74 -0.39 0.45 -0.34
CA PHE A 74 -1.38 1.05 0.57
C PHE A 74 -2.53 0.11 0.90
N ILE A 75 -2.85 -0.81 0.00
CA ILE A 75 -3.85 -1.85 0.22
C ILE A 75 -3.15 -3.04 0.89
N PRO A 76 -3.50 -3.40 2.14
CA PRO A 76 -3.04 -4.64 2.73
C PRO A 76 -3.39 -5.78 1.79
N GLN A 77 -2.38 -6.53 1.32
CA GLN A 77 -2.58 -7.63 0.39
C GLN A 77 -3.44 -8.69 1.07
N MET A 78 -4.74 -8.69 0.79
CA MET A 78 -5.66 -9.71 1.27
C MET A 78 -5.32 -11.02 0.57
N ALA A 79 -4.72 -11.96 1.30
CA ALA A 79 -5.26 -13.30 1.20
C ALA A 79 -6.57 -13.30 2.01
N PRO A 80 -7.72 -13.69 1.45
CA PRO A 80 -8.82 -14.10 2.28
C PRO A 80 -8.32 -15.33 3.04
N GLN A 81 -7.99 -15.15 4.32
CA GLN A 81 -7.95 -16.28 5.24
C GLN A 81 -9.38 -16.80 5.35
N LEU A 82 -9.73 -17.72 4.43
CA LEU A 82 -10.84 -18.63 4.63
C LEU A 82 -10.64 -19.24 6.03
N PRO A 83 -11.66 -19.23 6.90
CA PRO A 83 -11.56 -19.92 8.16
C PRO A 83 -11.20 -21.37 7.85
N THR A 84 -10.05 -21.83 8.35
CA THR A 84 -9.69 -23.25 8.31
C THR A 84 -10.85 -24.00 8.95
N PRO A 85 -11.48 -24.99 8.28
CA PRO A 85 -12.54 -25.76 8.91
C PRO A 85 -11.95 -26.38 10.19
N LEU A 86 -12.59 -26.08 11.32
CA LEU A 86 -12.26 -26.65 12.62
C LEU A 86 -12.21 -28.18 12.43
N SER A 87 -11.02 -28.76 12.61
CA SER A 87 -10.90 -30.21 12.67
C SER A 87 -11.81 -30.71 13.79
N PRO A 88 -12.67 -31.71 13.56
CA PRO A 88 -13.54 -32.20 14.60
C PRO A 88 -12.68 -32.77 15.73
N THR A 89 -12.77 -32.15 16.91
CA THR A 89 -12.31 -32.75 18.16
C THR A 89 -12.99 -34.11 18.29
N SER A 90 -12.16 -35.14 18.37
CA SER A 90 -12.57 -36.51 18.65
C SER A 90 -13.36 -36.60 19.96
N ALA A 91 -14.59 -37.11 19.85
CA ALA A 91 -15.39 -37.68 20.93
C ALA A 91 -16.17 -38.84 20.26
N SER A 92 -16.11 -40.09 20.68
CA SER A 92 -15.61 -40.76 21.89
C SER A 92 -15.19 -42.19 21.53
#